data_AF-A0A7C4QTU1-F1
#
_entry.id   AF-A0A7C4QTU1-F1
#
_cell.length_a   1.000
_cell.length_b   1.000
_cell.length_c   1.000
_cell.angle_alpha   90.00
_cell.angle_beta   90.00
_cell.angle_gamma   90.00
#
_symmetry.space_group_name_H-M   'P 1'
#
loop_
_entity.id
_entity.type
_entity.pdbx_description
1 polymer ?
#
loop_
_entity_poly.entity_id
_entity_poly.type
_entity_poly.pdbx_seq_one_letter_code
_entity_poly.pdbx_strand_id
1 'polypeptide(L)'
;MKMFMAIAGATALAVALVPDLYAATRGKAAAKTTAEILLETQELMIRECKLDEEQQKNLKEKFKVKQEALAAWEKENGEKFKAAEEAAAAARKGADDAAKKKAAADLKEWQSKRAQATAAADKAIQEVLSEEQRIAWAGFELGQTTLARYKRANLTEEQTAKIKAACQSAARDLAAVQGDDKKAKQAQSTLQKGLKWAIDNVILTPDQRKTTAPPSKK
;
A
#
# COMPACT_ATOMS: atom_id res chain seq x y z
N MET A 1 -1.90 38.43 -13.23
CA MET A 1 -2.75 37.25 -12.96
C MET A 1 -1.86 36.01 -12.87
N LYS A 2 -1.56 35.55 -11.65
CA LYS A 2 -0.82 34.29 -11.41
C LYS A 2 -1.86 33.20 -11.18
N MET A 3 -1.96 32.24 -12.11
CA MET A 3 -2.78 31.04 -11.96
C MET A 3 -2.18 30.17 -10.85
N PHE A 4 -2.89 30.05 -9.73
CA PHE A 4 -2.68 28.95 -8.79
C PHE A 4 -3.37 27.71 -9.36
N MET A 5 -2.60 26.77 -9.88
CA MET A 5 -3.08 25.42 -10.15
C MET A 5 -3.30 24.73 -8.80
N ALA A 6 -4.58 24.55 -8.43
CA ALA A 6 -4.98 23.67 -7.35
C ALA A 6 -4.67 22.22 -7.78
N ILE A 7 -3.61 21.65 -7.24
CA ILE A 7 -3.33 20.21 -7.34
C ILE A 7 -4.35 19.52 -6.45
N ALA A 8 -5.41 19.00 -7.07
CA ALA A 8 -6.38 18.12 -6.41
C ALA A 8 -5.62 16.94 -5.78
N GLY A 9 -5.70 16.86 -4.45
CA GLY A 9 -5.01 15.88 -3.63
C GLY A 9 -5.52 14.47 -3.91
N ALA A 10 -4.87 13.80 -4.85
CA ALA A 10 -4.78 12.36 -4.80
C ALA A 10 -3.75 12.03 -3.71
N THR A 11 -4.22 11.78 -2.48
CA THR A 11 -3.45 10.95 -1.54
C THR A 11 -3.39 9.56 -2.14
N ALA A 12 -2.50 9.39 -3.13
CA ALA A 12 -2.03 8.10 -3.54
C ALA A 12 -1.37 7.51 -2.29
N LEU A 13 -2.10 6.63 -1.61
CA LEU A 13 -1.50 5.70 -0.68
C LEU A 13 -0.52 4.90 -1.54
N ALA A 14 0.74 5.34 -1.57
CA ALA A 14 1.80 4.58 -2.20
C ALA A 14 1.88 3.28 -1.41
N VAL A 15 1.15 2.26 -1.88
CA VAL A 15 1.40 0.87 -1.52
C VAL A 15 2.81 0.62 -2.01
N ALA A 16 3.77 0.86 -1.12
CA ALA A 16 5.11 0.35 -1.30
C ALA A 16 4.94 -1.16 -1.50
N LEU A 17 5.06 -1.61 -2.74
CA LEU A 17 5.33 -3.00 -3.05
C LEU A 17 6.55 -3.36 -2.21
N VAL A 18 6.33 -4.06 -1.10
CA VAL A 18 7.39 -4.65 -0.28
C VAL A 18 7.63 -6.02 -0.89
N PRO A 19 8.69 -6.24 -1.70
CA PRO A 19 8.95 -7.56 -2.25
C PRO A 19 9.57 -8.49 -1.18
N ASP A 20 10.05 -7.96 -0.05
CA ASP A 20 11.05 -8.66 0.76
C ASP A 20 10.71 -8.84 2.25
N LEU A 21 9.65 -9.60 2.53
CA LEU A 21 9.46 -10.24 3.85
C LEU A 21 9.02 -11.71 3.77
N TYR A 22 9.19 -12.37 2.61
CA TYR A 22 8.75 -13.74 2.34
C TYR A 22 9.91 -14.72 2.03
N ALA A 23 11.09 -14.51 2.59
CA ALA A 23 12.28 -15.34 2.30
C ALA A 23 12.70 -16.30 3.43
N ALA A 24 11.77 -16.77 4.26
CA ALA A 24 12.05 -17.91 5.15
C ALA A 24 10.83 -18.84 5.15
N THR A 25 11.06 -20.10 4.80
CA THR A 25 10.12 -21.23 4.78
C THR A 25 9.06 -21.24 3.67
N ARG A 26 9.50 -21.47 2.42
CA ARG A 26 8.88 -22.24 1.33
C ARG A 26 9.89 -22.24 0.19
N GLY A 27 10.01 -23.34 -0.58
CA GLY A 27 10.90 -23.37 -1.76
C GLY A 27 10.71 -22.10 -2.59
N LYS A 28 11.81 -21.48 -3.04
CA LYS A 28 11.80 -20.19 -3.75
C LYS A 28 10.88 -20.28 -4.97
N ALA A 29 9.61 -19.94 -4.80
CA ALA A 29 8.76 -19.58 -5.93
C ALA A 29 9.47 -18.41 -6.62
N ALA A 30 9.54 -18.44 -7.95
CA ALA A 30 10.09 -17.32 -8.70
C ALA A 30 9.38 -16.03 -8.27
N ALA A 31 10.14 -14.96 -8.06
CA ALA A 31 9.55 -13.66 -7.77
C ALA A 31 8.66 -13.25 -8.95
N LYS A 32 7.43 -12.82 -8.66
CA LYS A 32 6.50 -12.36 -9.69
C LYS A 32 7.08 -11.14 -10.40
N THR A 33 6.88 -11.08 -11.70
CA THR A 33 7.22 -9.93 -12.54
C THR A 33 6.29 -8.74 -12.24
N THR A 34 6.74 -7.52 -12.60
CA THR A 34 5.89 -6.32 -12.51
C THR A 34 4.57 -6.49 -13.29
N ALA A 35 4.59 -7.17 -14.44
CA ALA A 35 3.41 -7.43 -15.25
C ALA A 35 2.40 -8.35 -14.54
N GLU A 36 2.86 -9.44 -13.92
CA GLU A 36 2.00 -10.36 -13.17
C GLU A 36 1.38 -9.68 -11.95
N ILE A 37 2.16 -8.86 -11.22
CA ILE A 37 1.65 -8.09 -10.08
C ILE A 37 0.56 -7.10 -10.51
N LEU A 38 0.74 -6.42 -11.64
CA LEU A 38 -0.27 -5.50 -12.18
C LEU A 38 -1.54 -6.23 -12.60
N LEU A 39 -1.41 -7.39 -13.26
CA LEU A 39 -2.57 -8.20 -13.65
C LEU A 39 -3.36 -8.68 -12.42
N GLU A 40 -2.68 -9.20 -11.40
CA GLU A 40 -3.34 -9.59 -10.15
C GLU A 40 -4.02 -8.40 -9.46
N THR A 41 -3.39 -7.23 -9.48
CA THR A 41 -4.00 -6.01 -8.92
C THR A 41 -5.26 -5.62 -9.69
N GLN A 42 -5.24 -5.72 -11.02
CA GLN A 42 -6.39 -5.48 -11.87
C GLN A 42 -7.52 -6.47 -11.54
N GLU A 43 -7.24 -7.77 -11.47
CA GLU A 43 -8.24 -8.81 -11.15
C GLU A 43 -8.85 -8.60 -9.75
N LEU A 44 -8.03 -8.24 -8.77
CA LEU A 44 -8.50 -7.89 -7.43
C LEU A 44 -9.42 -6.67 -7.49
N MET A 45 -9.05 -5.62 -8.22
CA MET A 45 -9.87 -4.41 -8.33
C MET A 45 -11.22 -4.69 -8.99
N ILE A 46 -11.24 -5.51 -10.05
CA ILE A 46 -12.47 -5.96 -10.72
C ILE A 46 -13.38 -6.68 -9.74
N ARG A 47 -12.84 -7.65 -8.98
CA ARG A 47 -13.60 -8.46 -8.03
C ARG A 47 -14.13 -7.65 -6.84
N GLU A 48 -13.27 -6.87 -6.20
CA GLU A 48 -13.60 -6.17 -4.95
C GLU A 48 -14.47 -4.93 -5.20
N CYS A 49 -14.28 -4.24 -6.33
CA CYS A 49 -15.11 -3.09 -6.72
C CYS A 49 -16.35 -3.48 -7.53
N LYS A 50 -16.50 -4.77 -7.88
CA LYS A 50 -17.63 -5.30 -8.68
C LYS A 50 -17.83 -4.50 -9.97
N LEU A 51 -16.74 -4.33 -10.73
CA LEU A 51 -16.74 -3.49 -11.93
C LEU A 51 -17.58 -4.12 -13.04
N ASP A 52 -18.37 -3.30 -13.74
CA ASP A 52 -19.08 -3.72 -14.94
C ASP A 52 -18.13 -3.91 -16.13
N GLU A 53 -18.63 -4.46 -17.25
CA GLU A 53 -17.81 -4.78 -18.43
C GLU A 53 -17.14 -3.54 -19.05
N GLU A 54 -17.82 -2.39 -19.03
CA GLU A 54 -17.29 -1.13 -19.57
C GLU A 54 -16.15 -0.62 -18.69
N GLN A 55 -16.36 -0.59 -17.37
CA GLN A 55 -15.33 -0.25 -16.39
C GLN A 55 -14.13 -1.20 -16.48
N GLN A 56 -14.36 -2.51 -16.64
CA GLN A 56 -13.28 -3.50 -16.79
C GLN A 56 -12.42 -3.23 -18.03
N LYS A 57 -13.05 -2.90 -19.18
CA LYS A 57 -12.33 -2.54 -20.41
C LYS A 57 -11.51 -1.27 -20.22
N ASN A 58 -12.12 -0.23 -19.67
CA ASN A 58 -11.45 1.05 -19.40
C ASN A 58 -10.27 0.85 -18.43
N LEU A 59 -10.47 0.08 -17.36
CA LEU A 59 -9.45 -0.24 -16.37
C LEU A 59 -8.24 -0.94 -17.02
N LYS A 60 -8.48 -1.94 -17.88
CA LYS A 60 -7.42 -2.67 -18.59
C LYS A 60 -6.53 -1.74 -19.41
N GLU A 61 -7.13 -0.77 -20.11
CA GLU A 61 -6.38 0.22 -20.89
C GLU A 61 -5.52 1.10 -19.98
N LYS A 62 -6.02 1.54 -18.82
CA LYS A 62 -5.22 2.36 -17.88
C LYS A 62 -4.09 1.55 -17.23
N PHE A 63 -4.31 0.27 -16.92
CA PHE A 63 -3.26 -0.62 -16.43
C PHE A 63 -2.17 -0.88 -17.47
N LYS A 64 -2.52 -0.97 -18.76
CA LYS A 64 -1.52 -1.06 -19.84
C LYS A 64 -0.62 0.17 -19.88
N VAL A 65 -1.19 1.37 -19.77
CA VAL A 65 -0.40 2.63 -19.70
C VAL A 65 0.54 2.61 -18.49
N LYS A 66 0.06 2.14 -17.33
CA LYS A 66 0.91 1.98 -16.13
C LYS A 66 2.05 0.98 -16.36
N GLN A 67 1.77 -0.14 -17.02
CA GLN A 67 2.76 -1.17 -17.34
C GLN A 67 3.84 -0.61 -18.27
N GLU A 68 3.46 0.13 -19.31
CA GLU A 68 4.40 0.78 -20.25
C GLU A 68 5.27 1.83 -19.54
N ALA A 69 4.67 2.65 -18.67
CA ALA A 69 5.41 3.63 -17.87
C ALA A 69 6.42 2.98 -16.92
N LEU A 70 6.03 1.89 -16.24
CA LEU A 70 6.95 1.12 -15.39
C LEU A 70 8.06 0.47 -16.20
N ALA A 71 7.75 -0.15 -17.34
CA ALA A 71 8.75 -0.76 -18.20
C ALA A 71 9.77 0.26 -18.73
N ALA A 72 9.31 1.46 -19.13
CA ALA A 72 10.19 2.55 -19.54
C ALA A 72 11.10 3.02 -18.39
N TRP A 73 10.53 3.20 -17.20
CA TRP A 73 11.31 3.59 -16.02
C TRP A 73 12.32 2.52 -15.60
N GLU A 74 11.93 1.25 -15.62
CA GLU A 74 12.78 0.10 -15.29
C GLU A 74 13.93 -0.06 -16.30
N LYS A 75 13.70 0.21 -17.59
CA LYS A 75 14.75 0.22 -18.61
C LYS A 75 15.84 1.26 -18.33
N GLU A 76 15.47 2.43 -17.82
CA GLU A 76 16.39 3.54 -17.57
C GLU A 76 17.03 3.50 -16.17
N ASN A 77 16.31 2.98 -15.18
CA ASN A 77 16.64 3.13 -13.76
C ASN A 77 16.69 1.81 -12.98
N GLY A 78 16.34 0.68 -13.60
CA GLY A 78 16.19 -0.61 -12.93
C GLY A 78 17.44 -1.08 -12.20
N GLU A 79 18.62 -0.95 -12.83
CA GLU A 79 19.89 -1.32 -12.18
C GLU A 79 20.21 -0.45 -10.96
N LYS A 80 19.97 0.86 -11.05
CA LYS A 80 20.19 1.80 -9.94
C LYS A 80 19.22 1.55 -8.79
N PHE A 81 17.97 1.24 -9.12
CA PHE A 81 16.97 0.88 -8.14
C PHE A 81 17.34 -0.42 -7.42
N LYS A 82 17.73 -1.46 -8.17
CA LYS A 82 18.17 -2.74 -7.61
C LYS A 82 19.40 -2.57 -6.72
N ALA A 83 20.37 -1.75 -7.12
CA ALA A 83 21.54 -1.44 -6.29
C ALA A 83 21.14 -0.76 -4.97
N ALA A 84 20.15 0.14 -4.99
CA ALA A 84 19.63 0.77 -3.77
C ALA A 84 18.88 -0.24 -2.87
N GLU A 85 18.13 -1.19 -3.45
CA GLU A 85 17.49 -2.28 -2.70
C GLU A 85 18.52 -3.18 -2.01
N GLU A 86 19.56 -3.59 -2.74
CA GLU A 86 20.64 -4.42 -2.20
C GLU A 86 21.43 -3.69 -1.11
N ALA A 87 21.74 -2.40 -1.31
CA ALA A 87 22.40 -1.57 -0.30
C ALA A 87 21.55 -1.43 0.97
N ALA A 88 20.24 -1.21 0.85
CA ALA A 88 19.32 -1.16 1.98
C ALA A 88 19.22 -2.52 2.70
N ALA A 89 19.16 -3.62 1.96
CA ALA A 89 19.14 -4.97 2.53
C ALA A 89 20.44 -5.32 3.27
N ALA A 90 21.59 -4.92 2.73
CA ALA A 90 22.89 -5.09 3.38
C ALA A 90 23.01 -4.23 4.64
N ALA A 91 22.66 -2.95 4.57
CA ALA A 91 22.72 -2.04 5.72
C ALA A 91 21.83 -2.49 6.89
N ARG A 92 20.66 -3.09 6.61
CA ARG A 92 19.77 -3.67 7.63
C ARG A 92 20.42 -4.78 8.45
N LYS A 93 21.38 -5.52 7.88
CA LYS A 93 22.11 -6.59 8.57
C LYS A 93 23.29 -6.06 9.41
N GLY A 94 23.72 -4.82 9.17
CA GLY A 94 24.82 -4.19 9.89
C GLY A 94 24.41 -3.54 11.22
N ALA A 95 25.40 -3.10 12.00
CA ALA A 95 25.20 -2.34 13.23
C ALA A 95 25.17 -0.82 13.03
N ASP A 96 25.67 -0.31 11.90
CA ASP A 96 25.80 1.12 11.62
C ASP A 96 24.43 1.77 11.29
N ASP A 97 23.92 2.56 12.23
CA ASP A 97 22.65 3.27 12.10
C ASP A 97 22.69 4.43 11.09
N ALA A 98 23.85 5.06 10.89
CA ALA A 98 24.00 6.10 9.87
C ALA A 98 23.93 5.47 8.47
N ALA A 99 24.59 4.32 8.27
CA ALA A 99 24.50 3.55 7.03
C ALA A 99 23.08 3.06 6.75
N LYS A 100 22.37 2.55 7.76
CA LYS A 100 20.94 2.16 7.63
C LYS A 100 20.06 3.34 7.20
N LYS A 101 20.22 4.49 7.86
CA LYS A 101 19.42 5.68 7.57
C LYS A 101 19.68 6.19 6.14
N LYS A 102 20.94 6.21 5.71
CA LYS A 102 21.32 6.62 4.36
C LYS A 102 20.73 5.68 3.31
N ALA A 103 20.97 4.37 3.43
CA ALA A 103 20.46 3.41 2.46
C ALA A 103 18.92 3.37 2.40
N ALA A 104 18.24 3.59 3.54
CA ALA A 104 16.79 3.72 3.56
C ALA A 104 16.29 5.00 2.86
N ALA A 105 17.01 6.12 3.00
CA ALA A 105 16.69 7.37 2.31
C ALA A 105 16.89 7.25 0.80
N ASP A 106 18.01 6.66 0.38
CA ASP A 106 18.33 6.43 -1.04
C ASP A 106 17.28 5.52 -1.69
N LEU A 107 16.93 4.40 -1.04
CA LEU A 107 15.86 3.52 -1.52
C LEU A 107 14.51 4.25 -1.62
N LYS A 108 14.16 5.07 -0.61
CA LYS A 108 12.92 5.85 -0.60
C LYS A 108 12.88 6.86 -1.75
N GLU A 109 14.01 7.49 -2.07
CA GLU A 109 14.11 8.42 -3.20
C GLU A 109 13.77 7.70 -4.52
N TRP A 110 14.35 6.52 -4.75
CA TRP A 110 14.05 5.76 -5.96
C TRP A 110 12.61 5.26 -6.01
N GLN A 111 12.05 4.82 -4.87
CA GLN A 111 10.63 4.47 -4.78
C GLN A 111 9.75 5.68 -5.13
N SER A 112 10.10 6.89 -4.68
CA SER A 112 9.39 8.12 -5.04
C SER A 112 9.49 8.42 -6.53
N LYS A 113 10.66 8.25 -7.16
CA LYS A 113 10.83 8.45 -8.61
C LYS A 113 9.99 7.44 -9.41
N ARG A 114 9.96 6.18 -8.97
CA ARG A 114 9.12 5.14 -9.59
C ARG A 114 7.64 5.48 -9.47
N ALA A 115 7.19 5.94 -8.30
CA ALA A 115 5.80 6.37 -8.09
C ALA A 115 5.44 7.60 -8.93
N GLN A 116 6.34 8.56 -9.09
CA GLN A 116 6.14 9.71 -9.97
C GLN A 116 5.97 9.31 -11.43
N ALA A 117 6.73 8.30 -11.90
CA ALA A 117 6.62 7.78 -13.26
C ALA A 117 5.24 7.16 -13.53
N THR A 118 4.55 6.63 -12.52
CA THR A 118 3.22 6.03 -12.66
C THR A 118 2.06 6.92 -12.20
N ALA A 119 2.34 8.07 -11.59
CA ALA A 119 1.32 8.88 -10.91
C ALA A 119 0.12 9.26 -11.80
N ALA A 120 0.38 9.59 -13.08
CA ALA A 120 -0.69 9.89 -14.03
C ALA A 120 -1.56 8.67 -14.34
N ALA A 121 -0.95 7.50 -14.52
CA ALA A 121 -1.68 6.25 -14.77
C ALA A 121 -2.45 5.79 -13.52
N ASP A 122 -1.86 5.94 -12.32
CA ASP A 122 -2.52 5.66 -11.05
C ASP A 122 -3.76 6.53 -10.85
N LYS A 123 -3.66 7.83 -11.17
CA LYS A 123 -4.81 8.73 -11.17
C LYS A 123 -5.89 8.29 -12.16
N ALA A 124 -5.51 7.96 -13.39
CA ALA A 124 -6.45 7.52 -14.42
C ALA A 124 -7.15 6.20 -14.04
N ILE A 125 -6.47 5.28 -13.35
CA ILE A 125 -7.07 4.06 -12.79
C ILE A 125 -8.15 4.41 -11.77
N GLN A 126 -7.87 5.34 -10.85
CA GLN A 126 -8.84 5.77 -9.83
C GLN A 126 -10.05 6.50 -10.42
N GLU A 127 -9.89 7.15 -11.57
CA GLU A 127 -10.98 7.85 -12.26
C GLU A 127 -11.97 6.89 -12.97
N VAL A 128 -11.60 5.62 -13.18
CA VAL A 128 -12.54 4.59 -13.69
C VAL A 128 -13.57 4.21 -12.62
N LEU A 129 -13.22 4.37 -11.35
CA LEU A 129 -14.02 3.95 -10.21
C LEU A 129 -15.00 5.05 -9.79
N SER A 130 -16.22 4.65 -9.46
CA SER A 130 -17.15 5.52 -8.72
C SER A 130 -16.60 5.85 -7.33
N GLU A 131 -17.18 6.85 -6.65
CA GLU A 131 -16.78 7.17 -5.28
C GLU A 131 -16.92 5.97 -4.32
N GLU A 132 -18.05 5.26 -4.38
CA GLU A 132 -18.29 4.07 -3.57
C GLU A 132 -17.29 2.96 -3.86
N GLN A 133 -16.92 2.77 -5.14
CA GLN A 133 -15.92 1.79 -5.55
C GLN A 133 -14.52 2.19 -5.08
N ARG A 134 -14.15 3.48 -5.13
CA ARG A 134 -12.87 3.97 -4.56
C ARG A 134 -12.79 3.71 -3.07
N ILE A 135 -13.88 3.94 -2.33
CA ILE A 135 -13.96 3.65 -0.90
C ILE A 135 -13.80 2.14 -0.65
N ALA A 136 -14.51 1.30 -1.42
CA ALA A 136 -14.40 -0.15 -1.31
C ALA A 136 -12.97 -0.65 -1.57
N TRP A 137 -12.31 -0.09 -2.60
CA TRP A 137 -10.92 -0.38 -2.92
C TRP A 137 -9.97 0.05 -1.80
N ALA A 138 -10.10 1.27 -1.28
CA ALA A 138 -9.29 1.77 -0.17
C ALA A 138 -9.47 0.90 1.09
N GLY A 139 -10.69 0.44 1.38
CA GLY A 139 -10.97 -0.49 2.47
C GLY A 139 -10.33 -1.87 2.29
N PHE A 140 -10.29 -2.36 1.05
CA PHE A 140 -9.57 -3.59 0.71
C PHE A 140 -8.06 -3.44 0.91
N GLU A 141 -7.44 -2.39 0.38
CA GLU A 141 -6.01 -2.12 0.53
C GLU A 141 -5.60 -1.94 2.01
N LEU A 142 -6.41 -1.21 2.77
CA LEU A 142 -6.24 -1.06 4.21
C LEU A 142 -6.36 -2.40 4.92
N GLY A 143 -7.31 -3.24 4.53
CA GLY A 143 -7.50 -4.60 5.03
C GLY A 143 -6.27 -5.48 4.80
N GLN A 144 -5.72 -5.50 3.57
CA GLN A 144 -4.53 -6.27 3.22
C GLN A 144 -3.32 -5.85 4.03
N THR A 145 -3.07 -4.54 4.12
CA THR A 145 -1.96 -3.97 4.91
C THR A 145 -2.10 -4.29 6.40
N THR A 146 -3.33 -4.22 6.90
CA THR A 146 -3.66 -4.50 8.30
C THR A 146 -3.47 -5.98 8.62
N LEU A 147 -4.01 -6.88 7.81
CA LEU A 147 -3.86 -8.33 8.01
C LEU A 147 -2.38 -8.75 7.95
N ALA A 148 -1.58 -8.17 7.04
CA ALA A 148 -0.15 -8.42 6.99
C ALA A 148 0.57 -8.03 8.29
N ARG A 149 0.15 -6.94 8.95
CA ARG A 149 0.66 -6.53 10.27
C ARG A 149 0.34 -7.55 11.35
N TYR A 150 -0.86 -8.13 11.31
CA TYR A 150 -1.35 -9.10 12.30
C TYR A 150 -1.08 -10.55 11.92
N LYS A 151 -0.26 -10.83 10.90
CA LYS A 151 0.00 -12.20 10.40
C LYS A 151 0.50 -13.19 11.46
N ARG A 152 1.19 -12.70 12.50
CA ARG A 152 1.71 -13.52 13.62
C ARG A 152 0.68 -13.80 14.73
N ALA A 153 -0.49 -13.18 14.65
CA ALA A 153 -1.56 -13.37 15.62
C ALA A 153 -2.35 -14.67 15.40
N ASN A 154 -2.10 -15.41 14.32
CA ASN A 154 -2.88 -16.60 13.94
C ASN A 154 -4.39 -16.32 14.02
N LEU A 155 -4.82 -15.32 13.26
CA LEU A 155 -6.20 -14.84 13.27
C LEU A 155 -7.15 -15.96 12.80
N THR A 156 -8.29 -16.09 13.47
CA THR A 156 -9.38 -16.94 12.96
C THR A 156 -10.03 -16.31 11.72
N GLU A 157 -10.83 -17.08 10.98
CA GLU A 157 -11.61 -16.55 9.85
C GLU A 157 -12.58 -15.45 10.30
N GLU A 158 -13.23 -15.63 11.46
CA GLU A 158 -14.12 -14.64 12.04
C GLU A 158 -13.39 -13.33 12.39
N GLN A 159 -12.20 -13.43 13.01
CA GLN A 159 -11.37 -12.26 13.31
C GLN A 159 -10.89 -11.55 12.05
N THR A 160 -10.52 -12.33 11.02
CA THR A 160 -10.14 -11.80 9.71
C THR A 160 -11.30 -11.04 9.07
N ALA A 161 -12.52 -11.59 9.13
CA ALA A 161 -13.72 -10.91 8.64
C ALA A 161 -14.02 -9.62 9.42
N LYS A 162 -13.91 -9.64 10.75
CA LYS A 162 -14.07 -8.44 11.60
C LYS A 162 -13.04 -7.36 11.27
N ILE A 163 -11.78 -7.73 11.04
CA ILE A 163 -10.73 -6.78 10.64
C ILE A 163 -11.04 -6.17 9.27
N LYS A 164 -11.44 -6.97 8.29
CA LYS A 164 -11.83 -6.47 6.96
C LYS A 164 -13.01 -5.49 7.05
N ALA A 165 -14.04 -5.82 7.84
CA ALA A 165 -15.18 -4.94 8.07
C ALA A 165 -14.78 -3.62 8.75
N ALA A 166 -13.90 -3.68 9.77
CA ALA A 166 -13.37 -2.49 10.43
C ALA A 166 -12.56 -1.61 9.47
N CYS A 167 -11.76 -2.21 8.57
CA CYS A 167 -11.02 -1.48 7.54
C CYS A 167 -11.94 -0.82 6.51
N GLN A 168 -13.01 -1.50 6.11
CA GLN A 168 -14.03 -0.91 5.22
C GLN A 168 -14.75 0.29 5.87
N SER A 169 -15.08 0.19 7.16
CA SER A 169 -15.65 1.33 7.90
C SER A 169 -14.65 2.48 7.97
N ALA A 170 -13.40 2.20 8.35
CA ALA A 170 -12.36 3.22 8.43
C ALA A 170 -12.09 3.90 7.09
N ALA A 171 -12.17 3.18 5.96
CA ALA A 171 -12.02 3.76 4.63
C ALA A 171 -13.12 4.78 4.30
N ARG A 172 -14.38 4.50 4.68
CA ARG A 172 -15.48 5.48 4.55
C ARG A 172 -15.22 6.73 5.37
N ASP A 173 -14.84 6.56 6.63
CA ASP A 173 -14.55 7.68 7.52
C ASP A 173 -13.37 8.52 7.01
N LEU A 174 -12.35 7.86 6.47
CA LEU A 174 -11.19 8.53 5.86
C LEU A 174 -11.57 9.30 4.59
N ALA A 175 -12.46 8.76 3.76
CA ALA A 175 -12.94 9.45 2.56
C ALA A 175 -13.72 10.73 2.89
N ALA A 176 -14.39 10.77 4.05
CA ALA A 176 -15.08 11.96 4.54
C ALA A 176 -14.13 13.07 5.04
N VAL A 177 -12.85 12.77 5.29
CA VAL A 177 -11.86 13.77 5.71
C VAL A 177 -11.31 14.50 4.48
N GLN A 178 -11.69 15.77 4.34
CA GLN A 178 -11.26 16.62 3.22
C GLN A 178 -10.02 17.48 3.58
N GLY A 179 -9.17 17.72 2.58
CA GLY A 179 -8.02 18.62 2.66
C GLY A 179 -6.70 17.96 3.10
N ASP A 180 -5.60 18.72 3.04
CA ASP A 180 -4.25 18.27 3.44
C ASP A 180 -3.65 19.14 4.57
N ASP A 181 -4.50 19.90 5.24
CA ASP A 181 -4.07 20.76 6.35
C ASP A 181 -3.76 19.95 7.62
N LYS A 182 -3.26 20.65 8.65
CA LYS A 182 -2.92 20.02 9.93
C LYS A 182 -4.13 19.33 10.58
N LYS A 183 -5.34 19.86 10.41
CA LYS A 183 -6.56 19.31 11.01
C LYS A 183 -6.97 18.03 10.30
N ALA A 184 -6.96 18.00 8.97
CA ALA A 184 -7.21 16.81 8.17
C ALA A 184 -6.22 15.69 8.51
N LYS A 185 -4.92 16.01 8.60
CA LYS A 185 -3.88 15.04 9.02
C LYS A 185 -4.12 14.50 10.43
N GLN A 186 -4.57 15.34 11.35
CA GLN A 186 -4.90 14.92 12.72
C GLN A 186 -6.15 14.02 12.76
N ALA A 187 -7.18 14.33 11.97
CA ALA A 187 -8.38 13.51 11.84
C ALA A 187 -8.06 12.13 11.26
N GLN A 188 -7.29 12.06 10.16
CA GLN A 188 -6.80 10.81 9.58
C GLN A 188 -5.99 9.99 10.60
N SER A 189 -5.06 10.63 11.33
CA SER A 189 -4.28 9.96 12.37
C SER A 189 -5.16 9.40 13.48
N THR A 190 -6.22 10.11 13.86
CA THR A 190 -7.16 9.68 14.89
C THR A 190 -7.95 8.46 14.42
N LEU A 191 -8.45 8.45 13.18
CA LEU A 191 -9.15 7.30 12.60
C LEU A 191 -8.25 6.06 12.53
N GLN A 192 -6.99 6.22 12.12
CA GLN A 192 -6.03 5.12 12.07
C GLN A 192 -5.71 4.56 13.47
N LYS A 193 -5.59 5.43 14.49
CA LYS A 193 -5.43 5.00 15.89
C LYS A 193 -6.68 4.29 16.40
N GLY A 194 -7.87 4.76 16.04
CA GLY A 194 -9.14 4.13 16.36
C GLY A 194 -9.24 2.71 15.78
N LEU A 195 -8.92 2.54 14.49
CA LEU A 195 -8.85 1.22 13.85
C LEU A 195 -7.88 0.29 14.57
N LYS A 196 -6.66 0.76 14.87
CA LYS A 196 -5.68 -0.03 15.60
C LYS A 196 -6.22 -0.44 16.97
N TRP A 197 -6.80 0.50 17.71
CA TRP A 197 -7.36 0.24 19.03
C TRP A 197 -8.48 -0.80 18.98
N ALA A 198 -9.41 -0.69 18.02
CA ALA A 198 -10.51 -1.64 17.85
C ALA A 198 -9.99 -3.06 17.59
N ILE A 199 -8.98 -3.20 16.72
CA ILE A 199 -8.37 -4.50 16.45
C ILE A 199 -7.73 -5.04 17.72
N ASP A 200 -6.84 -4.27 18.34
CA ASP A 200 -6.08 -4.73 19.50
C ASP A 200 -6.98 -5.04 20.70
N ASN A 201 -8.04 -4.26 20.94
CA ASN A 201 -8.79 -4.32 22.19
C ASN A 201 -10.12 -5.06 22.09
N VAL A 202 -10.70 -5.13 20.90
CA VAL A 202 -12.03 -5.73 20.68
C VAL A 202 -11.95 -7.02 19.87
N ILE A 203 -11.06 -7.10 18.87
CA ILE A 203 -10.99 -8.26 17.97
C ILE A 203 -9.98 -9.30 18.45
N LEU A 204 -8.79 -8.87 18.88
CA LEU A 204 -7.73 -9.77 19.35
C LEU A 204 -7.97 -10.24 20.78
N THR A 205 -7.66 -11.51 21.02
CA THR A 205 -7.58 -12.06 22.38
C THR A 205 -6.36 -11.51 23.12
N PRO A 206 -6.34 -11.53 24.46
CA PRO A 206 -5.19 -11.07 25.24
C PRO A 206 -3.86 -11.74 24.84
N ASP A 207 -3.89 -13.03 24.50
CA ASP A 207 -2.67 -13.75 24.10
C ASP A 207 -2.19 -13.38 22.70
N GLN A 208 -3.11 -13.12 21.76
CA GLN A 208 -2.74 -12.64 20.43
C GLN A 208 -2.12 -11.23 20.47
N ARG A 209 -2.53 -10.37 21.41
CA ARG A 209 -1.92 -9.04 21.58
C ARG A 209 -0.44 -9.12 21.94
N LYS A 210 -0.01 -10.17 22.64
CA LYS A 210 1.39 -10.38 23.00
C LYS A 210 2.28 -10.70 21.79
N THR A 211 1.71 -11.28 20.73
CA THR A 211 2.47 -11.65 19.52
C THR A 211 2.56 -10.52 18.49
N THR A 212 1.78 -9.45 18.68
CA THR A 212 1.67 -8.29 17.77
C THR A 212 2.32 -7.03 18.33
N ALA A 213 2.63 -7.02 19.64
CA ALA A 213 3.40 -5.96 20.27
C ALA A 213 4.82 -5.88 19.69
N PRO A 214 5.38 -4.67 19.48
CA PRO A 214 6.79 -4.55 19.14
C PRO A 214 7.63 -5.20 20.24
N PRO A 215 8.70 -5.92 19.91
CA PRO A 215 9.56 -6.53 20.92
C PRO A 215 10.02 -5.44 21.89
N SER A 216 9.84 -5.67 23.20
CA SER A 216 10.35 -4.76 24.23
C SER A 216 11.83 -4.54 23.95
N LYS A 217 12.27 -3.28 23.83
CA LYS A 217 13.69 -2.95 23.74
C LYS A 217 14.37 -3.57 24.98
N LYS A 218 15.19 -4.59 24.76
CA LYS A 218 16.18 -5.05 25.73
C LYS A 218 17.42 -4.18 25.60
#